data_AF-G0P9P3-F1
#
_entry.id   AF-G0P9P3-F1
#
_cell.length_a   1.000
_cell.length_b   1.000
_cell.length_c   1.000
_cell.angle_alpha   90.00
_cell.angle_beta   90.00
_cell.angle_gamma   90.00
#
_symmetry.space_group_name_H-M   'P 1'
#
loop_
_entity.id
_entity.type
_entity.pdbx_description
1 polymer ?
#
loop_
_entity_poly.entity_id
_entity_poly.type
_entity_poly.pdbx_seq_one_letter_code
_entity_poly.pdbx_strand_id
1 'polypeptide(L)'
;MITVLLVYLMAFNVTKLVLAQSCCDHTRAGYVEFDAFATFLHEPLIINRHFMYNNVTDVYSINKTATIRFENNHYYLDDYYEQFENRTKVCLYKLFKHHEDIEHLVFADGTRPRQIVFGCHGDQECCEVGCCTINKYMYFWFIYPCITCLVVIAYAARKKRVAETRLRAFREAMNNA
;
A
#
# COMPACT_ATOMS: atom_id res chain seq x y z
N MET A 1 13.34 32.68 12.23
CA MET A 1 13.59 31.25 12.55
C MET A 1 12.36 30.37 12.34
N ILE A 2 11.21 30.65 12.96
CA ILE A 2 10.00 29.79 12.88
C ILE A 2 9.49 29.59 11.43
N THR A 3 9.52 30.64 10.60
CA THR A 3 9.08 30.57 9.20
C THR A 3 9.96 29.67 8.33
N VAL A 4 11.28 29.67 8.56
CA VAL A 4 12.23 28.82 7.81
C VAL A 4 12.04 27.35 8.18
N LEU A 5 11.81 27.06 9.47
CA LEU A 5 11.51 25.70 9.94
C LEU A 5 10.20 25.17 9.33
N LEU A 6 9.16 26.01 9.25
CA LEU A 6 7.89 25.65 8.63
C LEU A 6 8.02 25.38 7.13
N VAL A 7 8.78 26.19 6.40
CA VAL A 7 9.05 25.96 4.97
C VAL A 7 9.83 24.66 4.76
N TYR A 8 10.81 24.36 5.62
CA TYR A 8 11.58 23.13 5.56
C TYR A 8 10.71 21.89 5.84
N LEU A 9 9.82 21.97 6.82
CA LEU A 9 8.83 20.93 7.10
C LEU A 9 7.87 20.75 5.92
N MET A 10 7.40 21.83 5.30
CA MET A 10 6.53 21.74 4.12
C MET A 10 7.27 21.11 2.93
N ALA A 11 8.53 21.46 2.67
CA ALA A 11 9.33 20.87 1.61
C ALA A 11 9.64 19.38 1.85
N PHE A 12 10.00 19.00 3.09
CA PHE A 12 10.21 17.61 3.47
C PHE A 12 8.94 16.77 3.41
N ASN A 13 7.78 17.37 3.68
CA ASN A 13 6.51 16.71 3.48
C ASN A 13 6.22 16.54 1.98
N VAL A 14 6.44 17.57 1.14
CA VAL A 14 6.20 17.48 -0.32
C VAL A 14 6.98 16.33 -0.97
N THR A 15 8.23 16.08 -0.58
CA THR A 15 8.99 14.93 -1.09
C THR A 15 8.36 13.59 -0.70
N LYS A 16 7.72 13.48 0.48
CA LYS A 16 6.92 12.31 0.87
C LYS A 16 5.61 12.18 0.08
N LEU A 17 5.01 13.29 -0.38
CA LEU A 17 3.80 13.26 -1.21
C LEU A 17 4.07 12.60 -2.57
N VAL A 18 5.20 12.94 -3.17
CA VAL A 18 5.59 12.39 -4.48
C VAL A 18 5.84 10.88 -4.37
N LEU A 19 6.36 10.43 -3.24
CA LEU A 19 6.52 9.00 -2.92
C LEU A 19 5.19 8.27 -2.65
N ALA A 20 4.06 8.96 -2.64
CA ALA A 20 2.72 8.37 -2.57
C ALA A 20 2.20 7.88 -3.94
N GLN A 21 3.09 7.78 -4.93
CA GLN A 21 2.81 7.02 -6.15
C GLN A 21 2.37 5.59 -5.79
N SER A 22 1.44 5.05 -6.57
CA SER A 22 0.81 3.73 -6.49
C SER A 22 1.50 2.68 -5.61
N CYS A 23 0.73 1.94 -4.79
CA CYS A 23 1.28 0.82 -4.02
C CYS A 23 1.96 -0.25 -4.89
N CYS A 24 1.58 -0.32 -6.16
CA CYS A 24 2.13 -1.31 -7.10
C CYS A 24 3.41 -0.80 -7.79
N ASP A 25 4.26 -0.13 -7.02
CA ASP A 25 5.63 0.17 -7.43
C ASP A 25 6.52 -0.97 -6.91
N HIS A 26 7.34 -1.55 -7.80
CA HIS A 26 8.23 -2.68 -7.51
C HIS A 26 9.20 -2.38 -6.35
N THR A 27 9.45 -1.12 -6.04
CA THR A 27 10.36 -0.69 -4.97
C THR A 27 9.74 -0.71 -3.57
N ARG A 28 8.44 -1.01 -3.43
CA ARG A 28 7.73 -0.97 -2.15
C ARG A 28 7.80 -2.28 -1.37
N ALA A 29 7.85 -2.13 -0.04
CA ALA A 29 7.81 -3.26 0.89
C ALA A 29 6.48 -4.03 0.76
N GLY A 30 6.57 -5.35 0.58
CA GLY A 30 5.44 -6.26 0.45
C GLY A 30 4.87 -6.39 -0.98
N TYR A 31 5.52 -5.74 -1.96
CA TYR A 31 5.28 -6.05 -3.36
C TYR A 31 5.83 -7.44 -3.68
N VAL A 32 5.00 -8.28 -4.30
CA VAL A 32 5.36 -9.65 -4.69
C VAL A 32 4.93 -9.82 -6.14
N GLU A 33 5.90 -10.10 -7.00
CA GLU A 33 5.66 -10.36 -8.40
C GLU A 33 4.99 -11.72 -8.60
N PHE A 34 4.11 -11.78 -9.59
CA PHE A 34 3.52 -13.05 -9.99
C PHE A 34 4.59 -14.08 -10.39
N ASP A 35 5.66 -13.66 -11.08
CA ASP A 35 6.75 -14.54 -11.52
C ASP A 35 7.50 -15.17 -10.34
N ALA A 36 7.74 -14.42 -9.27
CA ALA A 36 8.34 -14.94 -8.05
C ALA A 36 7.45 -16.02 -7.40
N PHE A 37 6.13 -15.80 -7.38
CA PHE A 37 5.18 -16.79 -6.90
C PHE A 37 5.11 -18.02 -7.82
N ALA A 38 5.10 -17.83 -9.14
CA ALA A 38 5.10 -18.93 -10.11
C ALA A 38 6.38 -19.78 -9.99
N THR A 39 7.55 -19.16 -9.88
CA THR A 39 8.83 -19.83 -9.64
C THR A 39 8.80 -20.65 -8.35
N PHE A 40 8.22 -20.11 -7.28
CA PHE A 40 8.04 -20.85 -6.02
C PHE A 40 7.14 -22.08 -6.18
N LEU A 41 6.07 -22.01 -6.98
CA LEU A 41 5.22 -23.16 -7.25
C LEU A 41 5.95 -24.29 -7.98
N HIS A 42 6.97 -23.96 -8.78
CA HIS A 42 7.82 -24.91 -9.50
C HIS A 42 8.92 -25.52 -8.63
N GLU A 43 9.08 -25.09 -7.37
CA GLU A 43 10.06 -25.71 -6.49
C GLU A 43 9.69 -27.18 -6.20
N PRO A 44 10.67 -28.10 -6.24
CA PRO A 44 10.40 -29.53 -6.11
C PRO A 44 9.75 -29.89 -4.75
N LEU A 45 10.04 -29.12 -3.70
CA LEU A 45 9.44 -29.30 -2.37
C LEU A 45 7.95 -28.95 -2.36
N ILE A 46 7.56 -27.93 -3.11
CA ILE A 46 6.17 -27.45 -3.20
C ILE A 46 5.38 -28.38 -4.11
N ILE A 47 5.96 -28.76 -5.25
CA ILE A 47 5.41 -29.80 -6.14
C ILE A 47 5.09 -31.06 -5.35
N ASN A 48 6.06 -31.63 -4.63
CA ASN A 48 5.86 -32.87 -3.88
C ASN A 48 4.82 -32.78 -2.74
N ARG A 49 4.56 -31.57 -2.23
CA ARG A 49 3.63 -31.36 -1.10
C ARG A 49 2.21 -31.09 -1.57
N HIS A 50 2.03 -30.30 -2.63
CA HIS A 50 0.73 -29.78 -3.03
C HIS A 50 0.22 -30.35 -4.35
N PHE A 51 1.11 -30.92 -5.17
CA PHE A 51 0.78 -31.42 -6.49
C PHE A 51 0.83 -32.94 -6.55
N MET A 52 -0.18 -33.51 -7.19
CA MET A 52 -0.27 -34.92 -7.51
C MET A 52 0.05 -35.08 -8.99
N TYR A 53 1.17 -35.75 -9.28
CA TYR A 53 1.59 -36.06 -10.63
C TYR A 53 0.90 -37.32 -11.15
N ASN A 54 0.28 -37.23 -12.32
CA ASN A 54 -0.28 -38.38 -13.03
C ASN A 54 0.65 -38.79 -14.18
N ASN A 55 1.26 -39.98 -14.08
CA ASN A 55 2.21 -40.48 -15.08
C ASN A 55 1.57 -40.83 -16.43
N VAL A 56 0.24 -40.99 -16.49
CA VAL A 56 -0.48 -41.38 -17.71
C VAL A 56 -0.73 -40.17 -18.59
N THR A 57 -1.08 -39.03 -17.97
CA THR A 57 -1.42 -37.80 -18.68
C THR A 57 -0.29 -36.79 -18.69
N ASP A 58 0.78 -37.03 -17.91
CA ASP A 58 1.88 -36.08 -17.68
C ASP A 58 1.39 -34.71 -17.16
N VAL A 59 0.38 -34.75 -16.27
CA VAL A 59 -0.27 -33.55 -15.73
C VAL A 59 -0.05 -33.48 -14.22
N TYR A 60 0.31 -32.29 -13.74
CA TYR A 60 0.33 -31.94 -12.33
C TYR A 60 -1.06 -31.45 -11.91
N SER A 61 -1.69 -32.20 -10.99
CA SER A 61 -2.99 -31.86 -10.46
C SER A 61 -2.88 -31.32 -9.03
N ILE A 62 -3.67 -30.30 -8.70
CA ILE A 62 -3.78 -29.76 -7.34
C ILE A 62 -5.20 -29.91 -6.82
N ASN A 63 -5.34 -30.10 -5.51
CA ASN A 63 -6.66 -30.10 -4.88
C ASN A 63 -7.19 -28.66 -4.79
N LYS A 64 -8.48 -28.46 -5.08
CA LYS A 64 -9.16 -27.16 -4.96
C LYS A 64 -9.11 -26.56 -3.56
N THR A 65 -9.06 -27.42 -2.53
CA THR A 65 -8.96 -27.00 -1.12
C THR A 65 -7.52 -26.82 -0.64
N ALA A 66 -6.53 -26.92 -1.53
CA ALA A 66 -5.14 -26.79 -1.14
C ALA A 66 -4.81 -25.33 -0.78
N THR A 67 -4.24 -25.14 0.40
CA THR A 67 -3.71 -23.85 0.85
C THR A 67 -2.20 -23.80 0.64
N ILE A 68 -1.73 -22.84 -0.14
CA ILE A 68 -0.31 -22.66 -0.44
C ILE A 68 0.20 -21.50 0.42
N ARG A 69 1.24 -21.75 1.22
CA ARG A 69 1.86 -20.71 2.05
C ARG A 69 3.10 -20.20 1.35
N PHE A 70 3.08 -18.93 0.96
CA PHE A 70 4.22 -18.24 0.38
C PHE A 70 4.46 -16.95 1.17
N GLU A 71 5.73 -16.76 1.57
CA GLU A 71 6.13 -15.74 2.54
C GLU A 71 5.25 -15.78 3.83
N ASN A 72 4.41 -14.76 4.03
CA ASN A 72 3.53 -14.58 5.19
C ASN A 72 2.03 -14.64 4.83
N ASN A 73 1.70 -15.04 3.60
CA ASN A 73 0.33 -15.08 3.09
C ASN A 73 -0.09 -16.51 2.76
N HIS A 74 -1.39 -16.75 2.90
CA HIS A 74 -2.05 -17.98 2.48
C HIS A 74 -2.76 -17.71 1.16
N TYR A 75 -2.39 -18.49 0.15
CA TYR A 75 -2.92 -18.41 -1.20
C TYR A 75 -3.86 -19.59 -1.44
N TYR A 76 -5.00 -19.27 -2.02
CA TYR A 76 -6.08 -20.18 -2.35
C TYR A 76 -6.33 -20.08 -3.85
N LEU A 77 -6.66 -21.21 -4.47
CA LEU A 77 -7.00 -21.26 -5.90
C LEU A 77 -8.53 -21.23 -6.04
N ASP A 78 -9.04 -20.31 -6.84
CA ASP A 78 -10.48 -20.06 -7.04
C ASP A 78 -11.25 -19.73 -5.75
N ASP A 79 -12.45 -20.27 -5.57
CA ASP A 79 -13.45 -19.80 -4.60
C ASP A 79 -13.32 -20.43 -3.20
N TYR A 80 -12.29 -21.25 -2.96
CA TYR A 80 -12.07 -21.95 -1.68
C TYR A 80 -11.34 -21.11 -0.64
N TYR A 81 -11.61 -19.81 -0.60
CA TYR A 81 -11.00 -18.91 0.36
C TYR A 81 -11.59 -19.12 1.76
N GLU A 82 -10.73 -19.53 2.69
CA GLU A 82 -11.04 -19.49 4.11
C GLU A 82 -10.42 -18.24 4.74
N GLN A 83 -11.22 -17.45 5.44
CA GLN A 83 -10.72 -16.26 6.09
C GLN A 83 -9.77 -16.64 7.23
N PHE A 84 -8.48 -16.38 7.02
CA PHE A 84 -7.47 -16.63 8.03
C PHE A 84 -7.40 -15.46 9.02
N GLU A 85 -7.21 -15.80 10.30
CA GLU A 85 -7.34 -14.87 11.43
C GLU A 85 -6.47 -13.61 11.22
N ASN A 86 -7.05 -12.43 11.50
CA ASN A 86 -6.43 -11.10 11.36
C ASN A 86 -6.28 -10.54 9.92
N ARG A 87 -6.72 -11.24 8.87
CA ARG A 87 -6.79 -10.69 7.50
C ARG A 87 -8.21 -10.20 7.20
N THR A 88 -8.40 -8.88 7.19
CA THR A 88 -9.71 -8.25 6.99
C THR A 88 -10.02 -7.91 5.54
N LYS A 89 -9.02 -7.97 4.66
CA LYS A 89 -9.14 -7.60 3.25
C LYS A 89 -8.79 -8.78 2.35
N VAL A 90 -9.68 -9.09 1.41
CA VAL A 90 -9.48 -10.18 0.44
C VAL A 90 -9.02 -9.59 -0.89
N CYS A 91 -7.94 -10.15 -1.42
CA CYS A 91 -7.34 -9.79 -2.69
C CYS A 91 -7.55 -10.92 -3.69
N LEU A 92 -7.95 -10.56 -4.91
CA LEU A 92 -8.15 -11.50 -6.01
C LEU A 92 -7.21 -11.13 -7.14
N TYR A 93 -6.38 -12.07 -7.54
CA TYR A 93 -5.52 -11.97 -8.73
C TYR A 93 -6.09 -12.87 -9.82
N LYS A 94 -6.45 -12.28 -10.97
CA LYS A 94 -7.00 -13.04 -12.10
C LYS A 94 -5.87 -13.65 -12.92
N LEU A 95 -5.88 -14.96 -13.05
CA LEU A 95 -4.98 -15.70 -13.92
C LEU A 95 -5.43 -15.50 -15.37
N PHE A 96 -4.71 -14.66 -16.11
CA PHE A 96 -4.93 -14.53 -17.55
C PHE A 96 -4.18 -15.62 -18.31
N LYS A 97 -4.75 -16.03 -19.45
CA LYS A 97 -4.28 -17.12 -20.32
C LYS A 97 -2.86 -16.94 -20.90
N HIS A 98 -2.22 -15.80 -20.67
CA HIS A 98 -0.87 -15.47 -21.16
C HIS A 98 0.26 -15.81 -20.17
N HIS A 99 -0.05 -16.33 -18.98
CA HIS A 99 0.98 -16.77 -18.03
C HIS A 99 1.29 -18.24 -18.30
N GLU A 100 2.28 -18.49 -19.16
CA GLU A 100 2.73 -19.84 -19.55
C GLU A 100 3.19 -20.65 -18.32
N ASP A 101 3.71 -19.96 -17.30
CA ASP A 101 4.28 -20.57 -16.09
C ASP A 101 3.27 -21.33 -15.23
N ILE A 102 1.97 -21.04 -15.35
CA ILE A 102 0.89 -21.73 -14.60
C ILE A 102 -0.04 -22.50 -15.55
N GLU A 103 0.25 -22.57 -16.85
CA GLU A 103 -0.65 -23.18 -17.84
C GLU A 103 -0.85 -24.70 -17.62
N HIS A 104 0.11 -25.36 -16.98
CA HIS A 104 0.10 -26.78 -16.66
C HIS A 104 -0.60 -27.12 -15.34
N LEU A 105 -1.09 -26.12 -14.61
CA LEU A 105 -1.72 -26.30 -13.31
C LEU A 105 -3.22 -26.60 -13.50
N VAL A 106 -3.62 -27.83 -13.18
CA VAL A 106 -4.99 -28.30 -13.35
C VAL A 106 -5.53 -28.81 -12.01
N PHE A 107 -6.81 -28.63 -11.74
CA PHE A 107 -7.43 -29.30 -10.60
C PHE A 107 -7.61 -30.79 -10.87
N ALA A 108 -7.80 -31.60 -9.82
CA ALA A 108 -8.14 -33.02 -9.95
C ALA A 108 -9.35 -33.28 -10.87
N ASP A 109 -10.29 -32.34 -10.96
CA ASP A 109 -11.48 -32.40 -11.84
C ASP A 109 -11.19 -32.05 -13.31
N GLY A 110 -9.94 -31.76 -13.69
CA GLY A 110 -9.55 -31.34 -15.03
C GLY A 110 -9.81 -29.86 -15.36
N THR A 111 -10.46 -29.11 -14.46
CA THR A 111 -10.66 -27.67 -14.61
C THR A 111 -9.39 -26.88 -14.28
N ARG A 112 -9.14 -25.77 -14.98
CA ARG A 112 -8.01 -24.86 -14.68
C ARG A 112 -8.43 -23.77 -13.67
N PRO A 113 -7.55 -23.35 -12.75
CA PRO A 113 -7.80 -22.22 -11.88
C PRO A 113 -7.91 -20.92 -12.69
N ARG A 114 -8.85 -20.07 -12.30
CA ARG A 114 -9.12 -18.78 -12.94
C ARG A 114 -8.60 -17.61 -12.12
N GLN A 115 -8.47 -17.79 -10.81
CA GLN A 115 -7.99 -16.74 -9.91
C GLN A 115 -7.21 -17.32 -8.73
N ILE A 116 -6.35 -16.47 -8.17
CA ILE A 116 -5.67 -16.70 -6.90
C ILE A 116 -6.29 -15.74 -5.90
N VAL A 117 -6.67 -16.25 -4.74
CA VAL A 117 -7.27 -15.48 -3.66
C VAL A 117 -6.35 -15.50 -2.45
N PHE A 118 -6.09 -14.34 -1.85
CA PHE A 118 -5.25 -14.20 -0.68
C PHE A 118 -5.75 -13.07 0.24
N GLY A 119 -5.37 -13.12 1.51
CA GLY A 119 -5.79 -12.14 2.52
C GLY A 119 -4.68 -11.16 2.90
N CYS A 120 -4.99 -9.85 2.89
CA CYS A 120 -4.15 -8.78 3.41
C CYS A 120 -4.75 -8.13 4.67
N HIS A 121 -3.94 -7.37 5.40
CA HIS A 121 -4.43 -6.55 6.52
C HIS A 121 -5.19 -5.29 6.02
N GLY A 122 -6.02 -4.69 6.86
CA GLY A 122 -6.85 -3.52 6.49
C GLY A 122 -6.06 -2.24 6.19
N ASP A 123 -4.84 -2.13 6.70
CA ASP A 123 -3.89 -1.06 6.40
C ASP A 123 -3.06 -1.32 5.12
N GLN A 124 -3.20 -2.51 4.53
CA GLN A 124 -2.53 -2.93 3.30
C GLN A 124 -3.46 -2.80 2.08
N GLU A 125 -2.84 -2.66 0.91
CA GLU A 125 -3.50 -2.71 -0.40
C GLU A 125 -3.02 -3.92 -1.19
N CYS A 126 -3.91 -4.44 -2.03
CA CYS A 126 -3.62 -5.56 -2.93
C CYS A 126 -2.82 -5.06 -4.12
N CYS A 127 -1.65 -5.64 -4.39
CA CYS A 127 -0.91 -5.41 -5.63
C CYS A 127 -0.37 -6.74 -6.16
N GLU A 128 -0.75 -7.08 -7.39
CA GLU A 128 -0.47 -8.39 -7.99
C GLU A 128 -0.82 -9.56 -7.04
N VAL A 129 0.19 -10.29 -6.56
CA VAL A 129 0.06 -11.40 -5.61
C VAL A 129 0.61 -11.04 -4.21
N GLY A 130 0.85 -9.76 -3.94
CA GLY A 130 1.42 -9.24 -2.69
C GLY A 130 0.50 -8.28 -1.92
N CYS A 131 0.90 -8.00 -0.68
CA CYS A 131 0.24 -7.05 0.21
C CYS A 131 1.16 -5.87 0.48
N CYS A 132 0.85 -4.71 -0.09
CA CYS A 132 1.67 -3.51 0.05
C CYS A 132 1.11 -2.59 1.14
N THR A 133 1.94 -2.11 2.06
CA THR A 133 1.52 -1.19 3.13
C THR A 133 1.38 0.23 2.59
N ILE A 134 0.17 0.80 2.64
CA ILE A 134 -0.02 2.23 2.37
C ILE A 134 -0.11 2.97 3.69
N ASN A 135 0.77 3.97 3.85
CA ASN A 135 0.63 4.91 4.95
C ASN A 135 -0.54 5.87 4.68
N LYS A 136 -1.76 5.45 4.99
CA LYS A 136 -3.00 6.22 4.78
C LYS A 136 -3.00 7.56 5.52
N TYR A 137 -2.15 7.72 6.53
CA TYR A 137 -2.04 8.95 7.32
C TYR A 137 -1.14 10.02 6.70
N MET A 138 -0.60 9.77 5.51
CA MET A 138 0.31 10.71 4.88
C MET A 138 -0.34 12.08 4.63
N TYR A 139 -1.65 12.16 4.36
CA TYR A 139 -2.35 13.44 4.18
C TYR A 139 -2.37 14.31 5.45
N PHE A 140 -2.42 13.69 6.64
CA PHE A 140 -2.41 14.44 7.91
C PHE A 140 -1.12 15.22 8.09
N TRP A 141 -0.01 14.69 7.59
CA TRP A 141 1.29 15.36 7.61
C TRP A 141 1.35 16.63 6.76
N PHE A 142 0.40 16.86 5.84
CA PHE A 142 0.31 18.09 5.05
C PHE A 142 -0.72 19.07 5.60
N ILE A 143 -1.90 18.58 5.98
CA ILE A 143 -2.99 19.44 6.43
C ILE A 143 -2.61 20.15 7.73
N TYR A 144 -2.02 19.44 8.68
CA TYR A 144 -1.61 20.02 9.97
C TYR A 144 -0.61 21.17 9.86
N PRO A 145 0.53 21.05 9.15
CA PRO A 145 1.46 22.17 9.03
C PRO A 145 0.89 23.33 8.22
N CYS A 146 0.09 23.07 7.17
CA CYS A 146 -0.59 24.13 6.42
C CYS A 146 -1.51 24.97 7.32
N ILE A 147 -2.36 24.30 8.11
CA ILE A 147 -3.26 24.99 9.06
C ILE A 147 -2.45 25.75 10.11
N THR A 148 -1.39 25.13 10.66
CA THR A 148 -0.53 25.77 11.66
C THR A 148 0.16 27.02 11.11
N CYS A 149 0.67 26.97 9.88
CA CYS A 149 1.22 28.13 9.17
C CYS A 149 0.21 29.26 9.06
N LEU A 150 -1.02 28.96 8.61
CA LEU A 150 -2.07 29.96 8.43
C LEU A 150 -2.42 30.66 9.76
N VAL A 151 -2.52 29.89 10.84
CA VAL A 151 -2.79 30.43 12.19
C VAL A 151 -1.65 31.32 12.66
N VAL A 152 -0.39 30.91 12.48
CA VAL A 152 0.79 31.70 12.88
C VAL A 152 0.89 33.00 12.07
N ILE A 153 0.64 32.95 10.76
CA ILE A 153 0.65 34.14 9.88
C ILE A 153 -0.47 35.09 10.30
N ALA A 154 -1.68 34.59 10.54
CA ALA A 154 -2.81 35.40 11.01
C ALA A 154 -2.51 36.06 12.37
N TYR A 155 -1.90 35.32 13.31
CA TYR A 155 -1.49 35.85 14.60
C TYR A 155 -0.43 36.95 14.47
N ALA A 156 0.62 36.72 13.66
CA ALA A 156 1.66 37.70 13.42
C ALA A 156 1.12 38.98 12.74
N ALA A 157 0.23 38.83 11.75
CA ALA A 157 -0.42 39.95 11.07
C ALA A 157 -1.29 40.77 12.04
N ARG A 158 -2.06 40.11 12.92
CA ARG A 158 -2.84 40.77 13.98
C ARG A 158 -1.93 41.54 14.93
N LYS A 159 -0.85 40.92 15.41
CA LYS A 159 0.11 41.57 16.32
C LYS A 159 0.76 42.80 15.68
N LYS A 160 1.13 42.71 14.38
CA LYS A 160 1.70 43.83 13.63
C LYS A 160 0.72 45.00 13.51
N ARG A 161 -0.55 44.73 13.13
CA ARG A 161 -1.58 45.78 13.04
C ARG A 161 -1.77 46.51 14.36
N VAL A 162 -1.86 45.79 15.48
CA VAL A 162 -2.01 46.38 16.82
C VAL A 162 -0.80 47.26 17.18
N ALA A 163 0.42 46.80 16.90
CA ALA A 163 1.64 47.58 17.14
C ALA A 163 1.68 48.87 16.30
N GLU A 164 1.32 48.80 15.02
CA GLU A 164 1.24 49.98 14.14
C GLU A 164 0.20 51.00 14.62
N THR A 165 -0.99 50.57 15.05
CA THR A 165 -2.00 51.49 15.63
C THR A 165 -1.50 52.17 16.90
N ARG A 166 -0.80 51.45 17.79
CA ARG A 166 -0.23 52.05 19.01
C ARG A 166 0.84 53.11 18.67
N LEU A 167 1.72 52.82 17.71
CA LEU A 167 2.75 53.76 17.26
C LEU A 167 2.15 55.03 16.63
N ARG A 168 1.07 54.91 15.85
CA ARG A 168 0.36 56.07 15.29
C ARG A 168 -0.26 56.93 16.39
N ALA A 169 -0.95 56.32 17.36
CA ALA A 169 -1.55 57.04 18.48
C ALA A 169 -0.50 57.80 19.33
N PHE A 170 0.66 57.19 19.60
CA PHE A 170 1.76 57.86 20.28
C PHE A 170 2.33 59.04 19.49
N ARG A 171 2.43 58.94 18.16
CA ARG A 171 2.92 60.04 17.32
C ARG A 171 1.95 61.22 17.31
N GLU A 172 0.65 60.97 17.23
CA GLU A 172 -0.37 62.02 17.30
C GLU A 172 -0.37 62.72 18.66
N ALA A 173 -0.18 61.97 19.76
CA ALA A 173 -0.06 62.54 21.10
C ALA A 173 1.16 63.48 21.25
N MET A 174 2.30 63.17 20.62
CA MET A 174 3.48 64.05 20.63
C MET A 174 3.34 65.30 19.76
N ASN A 175 2.56 65.24 18.67
CA ASN A 175 2.37 66.39 17.79
C ASN A 175 1.36 67.42 18.34
N ASN A 176 0.49 66.99 19.27
CA ASN A 176 -0.55 67.83 19.88
C ASN A 176 -0.14 68.40 21.25
N ALA A 177 1.06 68.07 21.75
CA ALA A 177 1.64 68.57 23.00
C ALA A 177 2.67 69.66 22.69
#